data_AF-A0A522TEQ1-F1
#
_entry.id   AF-A0A522TEQ1-F1
#
_cell.length_a   1.000
_cell.length_b   1.000
_cell.length_c   1.000
_cell.angle_alpha   90.00
_cell.angle_beta   90.00
_cell.angle_gamma   90.00
#
_symmetry.space_group_name_H-M   'P 1'
#
loop_
_entity.id
_entity.type
_entity.pdbx_description
1 polymer ?
#
loop_
_entity_poly.entity_id
_entity_poly.type
_entity_poly.pdbx_seq_one_letter_code
_entity_poly.pdbx_strand_id
1 'polypeptide(L)'
;MKAKAKPVQYTIRGVPAEVDRILRRRAADRRQSLNQVIVNELTAATNGAKKYADFTDLVGKWVGDPEFDAIMADQRRIDWEMWR
;
A
#
# COMPACT_ATOMS: atom_id res chain seq x y z
N MET A 1 3.77 -22.59 -12.52
CA MET A 1 3.43 -21.15 -12.55
C MET A 1 1.91 -21.03 -12.64
N LYS A 2 1.21 -20.49 -11.63
CA LYS A 2 -0.26 -20.32 -11.73
C LYS A 2 -0.56 -19.25 -12.78
N ALA A 3 -1.38 -19.59 -13.77
CA ALA A 3 -1.83 -18.62 -14.77
C ALA A 3 -2.53 -17.45 -14.08
N LYS A 4 -2.06 -16.22 -14.31
CA LYS A 4 -2.78 -15.02 -13.86
C LYS A 4 -4.16 -15.03 -14.53
N ALA A 5 -5.22 -15.06 -13.72
CA ALA A 5 -6.58 -14.94 -14.23
C ALA A 5 -6.75 -13.61 -14.97
N LYS A 6 -7.43 -13.62 -16.12
CA LYS A 6 -7.73 -12.40 -16.87
C LYS A 6 -8.64 -11.49 -16.03
N PRO A 7 -8.39 -10.17 -16.00
CA PRO A 7 -9.24 -9.24 -15.27
C PRO A 7 -10.64 -9.17 -15.90
N VAL A 8 -11.67 -9.22 -15.07
CA VAL A 8 -13.07 -9.04 -15.49
C VAL A 8 -13.41 -7.56 -15.48
N GLN A 9 -14.07 -7.09 -16.54
CA GLN A 9 -14.47 -5.69 -16.70
C GLN A 9 -15.95 -5.52 -16.39
N TYR A 10 -16.28 -4.53 -15.57
CA TYR A 10 -17.65 -4.18 -15.19
C TYR A 10 -17.93 -2.71 -15.52
N THR A 11 -19.15 -2.41 -15.94
CA THR A 11 -19.68 -1.05 -16.02
C THR A 11 -20.64 -0.83 -14.86
N ILE A 12 -20.34 0.12 -13.98
CA ILE A 12 -21.20 0.49 -12.85
C ILE A 12 -22.11 1.63 -13.30
N ARG A 13 -23.43 1.41 -13.26
CA ARG A 13 -24.44 2.39 -13.67
C ARG A 13 -25.16 2.96 -12.45
N GLY A 14 -25.66 4.18 -12.56
CA GLY A 14 -26.49 4.81 -11.52
C GLY A 14 -25.71 5.18 -10.26
N VAL A 15 -24.43 5.54 -10.38
CA VAL A 15 -23.63 6.00 -9.23
C VAL A 15 -24.23 7.32 -8.71
N PRO A 16 -24.67 7.40 -7.45
CA PRO A 16 -25.21 8.63 -6.89
C PRO A 16 -24.15 9.74 -6.91
N ALA A 17 -24.56 10.98 -7.17
CA ALA A 17 -23.65 12.12 -7.29
C ALA A 17 -22.81 12.34 -6.01
N GLU A 18 -23.39 12.09 -4.84
CA GLU A 18 -22.66 12.17 -3.57
C GLU A 18 -21.51 11.15 -3.50
N VAL A 19 -21.74 9.92 -3.97
CA VAL A 19 -20.75 8.85 -3.98
C VAL A 19 -19.61 9.18 -4.95
N ASP A 20 -19.91 9.65 -6.17
CA ASP A 20 -18.89 10.09 -7.14
C ASP A 20 -18.02 11.22 -6.56
N ARG A 21 -18.63 12.21 -5.90
CA ARG A 21 -17.90 13.31 -5.25
C ARG A 21 -16.91 12.80 -4.19
N ILE A 22 -17.35 11.89 -3.33
CA ILE A 22 -16.51 11.31 -2.27
C ILE A 22 -15.35 10.50 -2.87
N LEU A 23 -15.64 9.68 -3.88
CA LEU A 23 -14.63 8.85 -4.55
C LEU A 23 -13.57 9.70 -5.27
N ARG A 24 -13.97 10.79 -5.94
CA ARG A 24 -13.05 11.72 -6.60
C ARG A 24 -12.17 12.46 -5.61
N ARG A 25 -12.73 12.93 -4.49
CA ARG A 25 -11.94 13.53 -3.41
C ARG A 25 -10.88 12.55 -2.90
N ARG A 26 -11.29 11.31 -2.60
CA ARG A 26 -10.37 10.25 -2.14
C ARG A 26 -9.29 9.91 -3.17
N ALA A 27 -9.61 9.95 -4.46
CA ALA A 27 -8.65 9.77 -5.54
C ALA A 27 -7.60 10.89 -5.59
N ALA A 28 -8.02 12.15 -5.43
CA ALA A 28 -7.12 13.29 -5.34
C ALA A 28 -6.21 13.19 -4.10
N ASP A 29 -6.78 12.93 -2.92
CA ASP A 29 -6.04 12.82 -1.66
C ASP A 29 -4.96 11.72 -1.72
N ARG A 30 -5.29 10.58 -2.35
CA ARG A 30 -4.38 9.43 -2.49
C ARG A 30 -3.46 9.51 -3.72
N ARG A 31 -3.61 10.53 -4.58
CA ARG A 31 -2.93 10.63 -5.89
C ARG A 31 -3.10 9.37 -6.75
N GLN A 32 -4.31 8.80 -6.73
CA GLN A 32 -4.65 7.58 -7.47
C GLN A 32 -5.67 7.89 -8.56
N SER A 33 -5.71 7.04 -9.60
CA SER A 33 -6.80 7.13 -10.57
C SER A 33 -8.13 6.76 -9.92
N LEU A 34 -9.22 7.38 -10.37
CA LEU A 34 -10.57 7.08 -9.86
C LEU A 34 -10.90 5.59 -9.99
N ASN A 35 -10.53 4.97 -11.11
CA ASN A 35 -10.71 3.53 -11.33
C ASN A 35 -9.98 2.69 -10.26
N GLN A 36 -8.74 3.05 -9.93
CA GLN A 36 -7.98 2.33 -8.90
C GLN A 36 -8.64 2.45 -7.53
N VAL A 37 -9.15 3.63 -7.18
CA VAL A 37 -9.90 3.82 -5.93
C VAL A 37 -11.17 2.95 -5.92
N ILE A 38 -11.96 2.98 -6.99
CA ILE A 38 -13.19 2.17 -7.08
C ILE A 38 -12.88 0.68 -6.88
N VAL A 39 -11.88 0.15 -7.57
CA VAL A 39 -11.46 -1.25 -7.43
C VAL A 39 -11.01 -1.55 -6.00
N ASN A 40 -10.25 -0.65 -5.38
CA ASN A 40 -9.78 -0.83 -4.00
C ASN A 40 -10.94 -0.86 -2.99
N GLU A 41 -11.90 0.05 -3.13
CA GLU A 41 -13.07 0.12 -2.23
C GLU A 41 -14.00 -1.08 -2.43
N LEU A 42 -14.23 -1.52 -3.67
CA LEU A 42 -14.98 -2.75 -3.95
C LEU A 42 -14.29 -3.97 -3.37
N THR A 43 -12.97 -4.09 -3.56
CA THR A 43 -12.16 -5.18 -3.00
C THR A 43 -12.23 -5.19 -1.47
N ALA A 44 -12.16 -4.03 -0.83
CA ALA A 44 -12.24 -3.92 0.62
C ALA A 44 -13.64 -4.26 1.15
N ALA A 45 -14.70 -3.90 0.42
CA ALA A 45 -16.07 -4.24 0.80
C ALA A 45 -16.37 -5.74 0.63
N THR A 46 -15.85 -6.39 -0.41
CA THR A 46 -16.12 -7.80 -0.70
C THR A 46 -15.23 -8.76 0.08
N ASN A 47 -13.94 -8.46 0.21
CA ASN A 47 -12.99 -9.32 0.93
C ASN A 47 -12.95 -9.03 2.44
N GLY A 48 -13.75 -8.06 2.91
CA GLY A 48 -13.67 -7.52 4.26
C GLY A 48 -12.48 -6.58 4.45
N ALA A 49 -12.45 -5.89 5.60
CA ALA A 49 -11.33 -5.04 5.97
C ALA A 49 -10.02 -5.81 5.77
N LYS A 50 -9.06 -5.19 5.06
CA LYS A 50 -7.74 -5.76 4.81
C LYS A 50 -7.21 -6.24 6.17
N LYS A 51 -7.05 -7.56 6.34
CA LYS A 51 -6.44 -8.11 7.56
C LYS A 51 -4.98 -7.68 7.55
N TYR A 52 -4.71 -6.56 8.23
CA TYR A 52 -3.36 -6.21 8.59
C TYR A 52 -2.88 -7.27 9.57
N ALA A 53 -1.66 -7.78 9.36
CA ALA A 53 -1.04 -8.59 10.39
C ALA A 53 -0.92 -7.74 11.64
N ASP A 54 -1.38 -8.28 12.76
CA ASP A 54 -1.16 -7.67 14.06
C ASP A 54 0.30 -7.90 14.42
N PHE A 55 1.06 -6.82 14.53
CA PHE A 55 2.46 -6.82 14.93
C PHE A 55 2.64 -6.28 16.36
N THR A 56 1.56 -6.15 17.12
CA THR A 56 1.61 -5.67 18.51
C THR A 56 2.50 -6.57 19.36
N ASP A 57 2.55 -7.86 19.05
CA ASP A 57 3.41 -8.84 19.70
C ASP A 57 4.91 -8.62 19.42
N LEU A 58 5.28 -7.84 18.41
CA LEU A 58 6.67 -7.47 18.12
C LEU A 58 7.11 -6.19 18.86
N VAL A 59 6.17 -5.41 19.39
CA VAL A 59 6.47 -4.14 20.06
C VAL A 59 7.30 -4.41 21.32
N GLY A 60 8.45 -3.75 21.44
CA GLY A 60 9.34 -3.88 22.59
C GLY A 60 10.16 -5.18 22.64
N LYS A 61 9.98 -6.08 21.68
CA LYS A 61 10.79 -7.31 21.56
C LYS A 61 12.04 -7.14 20.68
N TRP A 62 12.34 -5.91 20.28
CA TRP A 62 13.57 -5.63 19.54
C TRP A 62 14.78 -5.94 20.43
N VAL A 63 15.58 -6.91 20.02
CA VAL A 63 16.87 -7.21 20.63
C VAL A 63 17.93 -6.54 19.75
N GLY A 64 18.77 -5.71 20.36
CA GLY A 64 19.88 -5.09 19.65
C GLY A 64 20.82 -6.16 19.08
N ASP A 65 21.19 -5.99 17.81
CA ASP A 65 22.11 -6.86 17.10
C ASP A 65 23.34 -6.03 16.72
N PRO A 66 24.47 -6.20 17.44
CA PRO A 66 25.68 -5.43 17.17
C PRO A 66 26.26 -5.64 15.78
N GLU A 67 26.06 -6.83 15.18
CA GLU A 67 26.51 -7.12 13.81
C GLU A 67 25.66 -6.34 12.81
N PHE A 68 24.34 -6.35 13.00
CA PHE A 68 23.42 -5.53 12.21
C PHE A 68 23.72 -4.04 12.33
N ASP A 69 23.98 -3.55 13.55
CA ASP A 69 24.30 -2.15 13.80
C ASP A 69 25.60 -1.71 13.11
N ALA A 70 26.62 -2.58 13.10
CA ALA A 70 27.87 -2.34 12.38
C ALA A 70 27.66 -2.27 10.87
N ILE A 71 26.87 -3.18 10.30
CA ILE A 71 26.52 -3.18 8.86
C ILE A 71 25.75 -1.90 8.49
N MET A 72 24.78 -1.50 9.32
CA MET A 72 24.00 -0.28 9.10
C MET A 72 24.86 0.98 9.19
N ALA A 73 25.86 1.00 10.07
CA ALA A 73 26.81 2.12 10.17
C ALA A 73 27.68 2.24 8.92
N ASP A 74 28.17 1.12 8.38
CA ASP A 74 28.96 1.11 7.15
C ASP A 74 28.11 1.48 5.92
N GLN A 75 26.88 0.95 5.80
CA GLN A 75 25.96 1.30 4.71
C GLN A 75 25.62 2.80 4.68
N ARG A 76 25.50 3.44 5.85
CA ARG A 76 25.20 4.88 5.95
C ARG A 76 26.39 5.77 5.62
N ARG A 77 27.59 5.21 5.46
CA ARG A 77 28.77 5.97 5.06
C ARG A 77 28.59 6.41 3.61
N ILE A 78 28.40 7.71 3.43
CA ILE A 78 28.23 8.27 2.11
C ILE A 78 29.59 8.38 1.43
N ASP A 79 29.72 7.72 0.28
CA ASP A 79 30.84 7.93 -0.64
C ASP A 79 30.58 9.19 -1.46
N TRP A 80 31.30 10.27 -1.12
CA TRP A 80 31.18 11.57 -1.78
C TRP A 80 31.77 11.61 -3.19
N GLU A 81 32.64 10.67 -3.56
CA GLU A 81 33.12 10.55 -4.95
C GLU A 81 32.07 9.91 -5.83
N MET A 82 31.33 8.93 -5.29
CA MET A 82 30.22 8.27 -6.00
C MET A 82 28.94 9.12 -6.08
N TRP A 83 28.86 10.19 -5.28
CA TRP A 83 27.71 11.11 -5.24
C TRP A 83 27.83 12.32 -6.18
N ARG A 84 28.96 12.45 -6.89
CA ARG A 84 29.22 13.51 -7.86
C ARG A 84 28.80 13.10 -9.27
#